data_AF-A0A142BJA8-F1
#
_entry.id   AF-A0A142BJA8-F1
#
_cell.length_a   1.000
_cell.length_b   1.000
_cell.length_c   1.000
_cell.angle_alpha   90.00
_cell.angle_beta   90.00
_cell.angle_gamma   90.00
#
_symmetry.space_group_name_H-M   'P 1'
#
loop_
_entity.id
_entity.type
_entity.pdbx_description
1 polymer ?
#
loop_
_entity_poly.entity_id
_entity_poly.type
_entity_poly.pdbx_seq_one_letter_code
_entity_poly.pdbx_strand_id
1 'polypeptide(L)'
;MSTGGINSSKPLISEFKTDNKVVDDGNKKSPSLTASNPGLKALLLKCKSGVKGAPGKIKGHFQSLRSKPAEITPELVSKKAKAYSIEASPPTDAGQKIQLAIDAEIAAFPYHQSLEKITNTSKLPESLSSVDKEVAENPGFGEWDTARPLALAAGKATGLSTKGAKGFIYDKKSGLTAYILHNPTAKPTPEVRLVFGGTTSGKEAGGLAKRSILNGGFTLKQWIANGKNAALGKTPDSYKQASELTRQVMDLMAKDPKYKDYSFTVSGHSKGGGEAAYAALTQKKPVNAICFSSAEFGKEMRESIPEEKRANAASHVHHYYIEGDPVPKMSDERLIKATGSKLGHIGKVTELPADGKGKGIKELDRHDQFNRHIRNFAGE
;
A
#
# COMPACT_ATOMS: atom_id res chain seq x y z
N MET A 1 -5.85 70.35 33.95
CA MET A 1 -6.05 69.79 32.59
C MET A 1 -5.99 68.27 32.73
N SER A 2 -7.12 67.68 33.10
CA SER A 2 -8.02 66.89 32.24
C SER A 2 -7.47 65.50 31.91
N THR A 3 -8.13 64.54 32.55
CA THR A 3 -8.04 63.09 32.54
C THR A 3 -8.43 62.46 31.20
N GLY A 4 -7.83 61.32 30.88
CA GLY A 4 -8.31 60.39 29.86
C GLY A 4 -7.94 58.96 30.25
N GLY A 5 -8.84 58.30 30.99
CA GLY A 5 -8.77 56.86 31.22
C GLY A 5 -9.55 56.11 30.14
N ILE A 6 -9.12 54.90 29.78
CA ILE A 6 -9.96 53.90 29.12
C ILE A 6 -9.72 52.53 29.74
N ASN A 7 -10.85 51.85 29.88
CA ASN A 7 -11.16 50.73 30.73
C ASN A 7 -10.86 49.38 30.08
N SER A 8 -10.85 48.37 30.94
CA SER A 8 -10.76 46.93 30.72
C SER A 8 -11.73 46.34 29.69
N SER A 9 -11.32 45.24 29.05
CA SER A 9 -12.24 44.13 28.72
C SER A 9 -11.51 42.77 28.74
N LYS A 10 -11.92 41.93 29.70
CA LYS A 10 -11.58 40.49 29.79
C LYS A 10 -12.33 39.70 28.70
N PRO A 11 -11.77 38.63 28.14
CA PRO A 11 -12.53 37.71 27.30
C PRO A 11 -13.39 36.77 28.16
N LEU A 12 -14.68 36.72 27.80
CA LEU A 12 -15.68 35.79 28.30
C LEU A 12 -15.36 34.36 27.85
N ILE A 13 -15.17 33.46 28.82
CA ILE A 13 -15.16 32.02 28.62
C ILE A 13 -16.62 31.57 28.64
N SER A 14 -17.16 31.16 27.49
CA SER A 14 -18.46 30.51 27.41
C SER A 14 -18.28 29.00 27.61
N GLU A 15 -18.74 28.51 28.76
CA GLU A 15 -18.89 27.09 29.07
C GLU A 15 -19.93 26.45 28.14
N PHE A 16 -19.50 25.55 27.24
CA PHE A 16 -20.41 24.61 26.59
C PHE A 16 -20.63 23.42 27.52
N LYS A 17 -21.76 23.41 28.23
CA LYS A 17 -22.33 22.20 28.84
C LYS A 17 -23.00 21.38 27.74
N THR A 18 -22.46 20.21 27.44
CA THR A 18 -23.17 19.20 26.64
C THR A 18 -23.81 18.18 27.58
N ASP A 19 -25.13 18.30 27.74
CA ASP A 19 -25.97 17.29 28.38
C ASP A 19 -26.09 16.06 27.47
N ASN A 20 -25.30 15.03 27.74
CA ASN A 20 -25.50 13.71 27.14
C ASN A 20 -26.58 12.96 27.92
N LYS A 21 -27.85 13.17 27.53
CA LYS A 21 -28.93 12.23 27.86
C LYS A 21 -28.76 10.98 27.00
N VAL A 22 -28.48 9.87 27.68
CA VAL A 22 -28.61 8.51 27.17
C VAL A 22 -30.09 8.27 26.88
N VAL A 23 -30.44 8.08 25.61
CA VAL A 23 -31.74 7.54 25.21
C VAL A 23 -31.50 6.12 24.72
N ASP A 24 -32.00 5.19 25.52
CA ASP A 24 -32.18 3.78 25.25
C ASP A 24 -33.41 3.62 24.37
N ASP A 25 -33.27 3.01 23.20
CA ASP A 25 -34.41 2.62 22.35
C ASP A 25 -34.09 1.32 21.60
N GLY A 26 -34.47 0.22 22.23
CA GLY A 26 -35.63 -0.54 21.76
C GLY A 26 -35.68 -0.95 20.29
N ASN A 27 -35.15 -2.14 20.01
CA ASN A 27 -35.88 -3.24 19.36
C ASN A 27 -36.90 -2.88 18.24
N LYS A 28 -36.50 -2.95 16.96
CA LYS A 28 -37.44 -3.23 15.85
C LYS A 28 -36.82 -4.17 14.81
N LYS A 29 -37.41 -5.37 14.73
CA LYS A 29 -37.39 -6.27 13.56
C LYS A 29 -38.08 -5.62 12.37
N SER A 30 -37.65 -5.96 11.15
CA SER A 30 -38.43 -6.27 9.93
C SER A 30 -37.52 -6.12 8.68
N PRO A 31 -37.90 -6.62 7.48
CA PRO A 31 -38.20 -8.00 7.12
C PRO A 31 -37.37 -8.46 5.89
N SER A 32 -37.46 -9.77 5.60
CA SER A 32 -36.94 -10.40 4.38
C SER A 32 -37.68 -9.94 3.12
N LEU A 33 -36.94 -9.65 2.04
CA LEU A 33 -37.49 -9.57 0.68
C LEU A 33 -36.67 -10.43 -0.27
N THR A 34 -37.35 -11.47 -0.77
CA THR A 34 -37.04 -12.31 -1.92
C THR A 34 -37.59 -11.68 -3.20
N ALA A 35 -36.87 -11.85 -4.32
CA ALA A 35 -37.29 -11.90 -5.75
C ALA A 35 -36.21 -11.21 -6.61
N SER A 36 -35.34 -11.93 -7.32
CA SER A 36 -35.54 -12.49 -8.67
C SER A 36 -35.93 -11.44 -9.72
N ASN A 37 -34.99 -11.06 -10.59
CA ASN A 37 -35.33 -10.60 -11.93
C ASN A 37 -34.21 -10.97 -12.94
N PRO A 38 -34.52 -11.73 -14.00
CA PRO A 38 -33.56 -12.15 -15.02
C PRO A 38 -33.62 -11.23 -16.25
N GLY A 39 -32.47 -10.94 -16.87
CA GLY A 39 -32.48 -10.38 -18.22
C GLY A 39 -31.24 -9.59 -18.58
N LEU A 40 -30.24 -10.24 -19.16
CA LEU A 40 -29.40 -9.62 -20.18
C LEU A 40 -28.70 -10.72 -20.99
N LYS A 41 -29.43 -11.24 -21.98
CA LYS A 41 -28.89 -12.00 -23.11
C LYS A 41 -28.93 -11.10 -24.35
N ALA A 42 -27.92 -11.29 -25.20
CA ALA A 42 -27.81 -10.89 -26.59
C ALA A 42 -27.24 -9.49 -26.91
N LEU A 43 -25.96 -9.46 -27.27
CA LEU A 43 -25.49 -8.70 -28.43
C LEU A 43 -24.30 -9.45 -29.07
N LEU A 44 -24.59 -10.24 -30.11
CA LEU A 44 -23.59 -10.99 -30.87
C LEU A 44 -24.10 -11.13 -32.31
N LEU A 45 -23.80 -10.16 -33.17
CA LEU A 45 -23.93 -10.27 -34.63
C LEU A 45 -22.84 -9.38 -35.26
N LYS A 46 -21.83 -9.99 -35.89
CA LYS A 46 -21.69 -10.26 -37.34
C LYS A 46 -21.26 -9.02 -38.14
N CYS A 47 -19.98 -8.99 -38.50
CA CYS A 47 -19.54 -8.45 -39.78
C CYS A 47 -18.72 -9.53 -40.51
N LYS A 48 -19.27 -10.02 -41.62
CA LYS A 48 -18.59 -10.83 -42.64
C LYS A 48 -18.75 -10.11 -43.98
N SER A 49 -17.63 -9.73 -44.59
CA SER A 49 -17.43 -9.50 -46.03
C SER A 49 -15.91 -9.33 -46.19
N GLY A 50 -15.16 -10.08 -46.99
CA GLY A 50 -15.48 -10.72 -48.26
C GLY A 50 -14.75 -9.97 -49.37
N VAL A 51 -13.48 -10.28 -49.63
CA VAL A 51 -12.80 -9.92 -50.87
C VAL A 51 -11.94 -11.10 -51.34
N LYS A 52 -12.26 -11.58 -52.54
CA LYS A 52 -11.53 -12.57 -53.33
C LYS A 52 -10.44 -11.85 -54.13
N GLY A 53 -9.26 -12.45 -54.23
CA GLY A 53 -8.23 -12.04 -55.20
C GLY A 53 -7.04 -12.99 -55.19
N ALA A 54 -6.81 -13.67 -56.30
CA ALA A 54 -5.60 -14.43 -56.64
C ALA A 54 -5.49 -14.43 -58.19
N PRO A 55 -4.36 -14.79 -58.84
CA PRO A 55 -3.00 -14.99 -58.33
C PRO A 55 -1.90 -14.26 -59.15
N GLY A 56 -0.77 -13.92 -58.52
CA GLY A 56 0.47 -13.50 -59.21
C GLY A 56 1.63 -14.42 -58.84
N LYS A 57 2.12 -15.20 -59.81
CA LYS A 57 3.29 -16.08 -59.67
C LYS A 57 4.57 -15.24 -59.68
N ILE A 58 5.36 -15.28 -58.60
CA ILE A 58 6.78 -14.91 -58.62
C ILE A 58 7.56 -16.06 -58.01
N LYS A 59 8.42 -16.70 -58.84
CA LYS A 59 9.39 -17.70 -58.41
C LYS A 59 10.62 -16.96 -57.86
N GLY A 60 10.77 -16.95 -56.54
CA GLY A 60 12.00 -16.57 -55.86
C GLY A 60 12.42 -17.70 -54.93
N HIS A 61 13.60 -18.29 -55.17
CA HIS A 61 14.25 -19.18 -54.22
C HIS A 61 14.74 -18.36 -53.03
N PHE A 62 14.00 -18.41 -51.93
CA PHE A 62 14.44 -17.93 -50.63
C PHE A 62 14.38 -19.14 -49.68
N GLN A 63 15.55 -19.67 -49.29
CA GLN A 63 15.63 -20.66 -48.21
C GLN A 63 15.27 -19.95 -46.90
N SER A 64 13.99 -20.03 -46.56
CA SER A 64 13.44 -19.61 -45.28
C SER A 64 13.84 -20.63 -44.21
N LEU A 65 14.92 -20.36 -43.48
CA LEU A 65 15.13 -20.93 -42.14
C LEU A 65 14.09 -20.33 -41.17
N ARG A 66 12.84 -20.73 -41.34
CA ARG A 66 11.81 -20.57 -40.31
C ARG A 66 12.04 -21.68 -39.29
N SER A 67 12.79 -21.38 -38.23
CA SER A 67 12.59 -22.11 -36.99
C SER A 67 11.10 -21.99 -36.65
N LYS A 68 10.42 -23.13 -36.50
CA LYS A 68 9.05 -23.15 -36.00
C LYS A 68 9.06 -22.37 -34.66
N PRO A 69 8.17 -21.39 -34.44
CA PRO A 69 7.95 -20.85 -33.11
C PRO A 69 7.71 -22.04 -32.20
N ALA A 70 8.50 -22.18 -31.14
CA ALA A 70 8.32 -23.27 -30.19
C ALA A 70 6.87 -23.19 -29.70
N GLU A 71 6.11 -24.24 -29.99
CA GLU A 71 4.73 -24.37 -29.54
C GLU A 71 4.79 -24.42 -28.00
N ILE A 72 4.37 -23.33 -27.36
CA ILE A 72 4.34 -23.24 -25.90
C ILE A 72 3.24 -24.18 -25.43
N THR A 73 3.60 -25.43 -25.16
CA THR A 73 2.67 -26.39 -24.55
C THR A 73 2.41 -25.98 -23.10
N PRO A 74 1.17 -26.15 -22.58
CA PRO A 74 0.85 -25.91 -21.17
C PRO A 74 1.77 -26.67 -20.19
N GLU A 75 2.39 -27.77 -20.62
CA GLU A 75 3.37 -28.54 -19.83
C GLU A 75 4.74 -27.88 -19.67
N LEU A 76 5.20 -27.04 -20.61
CA LEU A 76 6.46 -26.29 -20.45
C LEU A 76 6.32 -25.12 -19.45
N VAL A 77 5.09 -24.70 -19.19
CA VAL A 77 4.75 -23.68 -18.19
C VAL A 77 4.73 -24.25 -16.77
N SER A 78 4.66 -25.58 -16.59
CA SER A 78 4.45 -26.22 -15.29
C SER A 78 5.73 -26.58 -14.51
N LYS A 79 6.93 -26.45 -15.09
CA LYS A 79 8.19 -26.96 -14.48
C LYS A 79 9.20 -25.92 -13.99
N LYS A 80 9.03 -24.63 -14.27
CA LYS A 80 9.70 -23.58 -13.50
C LYS A 80 8.67 -23.02 -12.55
N ALA A 81 8.88 -23.11 -11.23
CA ALA A 81 8.15 -22.29 -10.29
C ALA A 81 8.30 -20.85 -10.78
N LYS A 82 7.25 -20.29 -11.40
CA LYS A 82 7.28 -18.93 -11.91
C LYS A 82 7.61 -18.07 -10.70
N ALA A 83 8.80 -17.48 -10.69
CA ALA A 83 9.08 -16.41 -9.76
C ALA A 83 8.09 -15.30 -10.12
N TYR A 84 7.10 -15.08 -9.26
CA TYR A 84 6.18 -13.95 -9.39
C TYR A 84 6.80 -12.66 -8.86
N SER A 85 8.07 -12.73 -8.44
CA SER A 85 8.93 -11.60 -8.14
C SER A 85 9.84 -11.29 -9.33
N ILE A 86 10.02 -10.00 -9.61
CA ILE A 86 11.02 -9.51 -10.57
C ILE A 86 11.95 -8.56 -9.83
N GLU A 87 13.24 -8.91 -9.79
CA GLU A 87 14.28 -8.02 -9.26
C GLU A 87 14.43 -6.78 -10.15
N ALA A 88 14.53 -5.62 -9.53
CA ALA A 88 14.72 -4.33 -10.17
C ALA A 88 15.80 -3.54 -9.45
N SER A 89 16.62 -2.83 -10.22
CA SER A 89 17.68 -1.98 -9.68
C SER A 89 17.10 -0.77 -8.93
N PRO A 90 17.81 -0.25 -7.91
CA PRO A 90 17.48 1.01 -7.27
C PRO A 90 17.34 2.17 -8.27
N PRO A 91 16.48 3.16 -7.99
CA PRO A 91 16.39 4.36 -8.82
C PRO A 91 17.70 5.14 -8.78
N THR A 92 18.12 5.64 -9.93
CA THR A 92 19.36 6.41 -10.07
C THR A 92 19.10 7.91 -10.20
N ASP A 93 17.95 8.31 -10.75
CA ASP A 93 17.56 9.71 -10.91
C ASP A 93 17.12 10.33 -9.57
N ALA A 94 17.44 11.62 -9.38
CA ALA A 94 17.17 12.32 -8.13
C ALA A 94 15.66 12.43 -7.84
N GLY A 95 14.82 12.65 -8.86
CA GLY A 95 13.38 12.75 -8.73
C GLY A 95 12.74 11.46 -8.19
N GLN A 96 13.08 10.30 -8.76
CA GLN A 96 12.59 9.02 -8.24
C GLN A 96 13.10 8.72 -6.83
N LYS A 97 14.34 9.11 -6.50
CA LYS A 97 14.86 8.91 -5.15
C LYS A 97 14.12 9.75 -4.11
N ILE A 98 13.83 11.01 -4.42
CA ILE A 98 13.05 11.89 -3.54
C ILE A 98 11.61 11.37 -3.43
N GLN A 99 11.01 10.96 -4.54
CA GLN A 99 9.68 10.35 -4.51
C GLN A 99 9.64 9.11 -3.63
N LEU A 100 10.66 8.25 -3.72
CA LEU A 100 10.81 7.09 -2.85
C LEU A 100 10.94 7.46 -1.37
N ALA A 101 11.63 8.55 -1.05
CA ALA A 101 11.72 9.07 0.32
C ALA A 101 10.36 9.59 0.83
N ILE A 102 9.60 10.31 -0.01
CA ILE A 102 8.22 10.74 0.30
C ILE A 102 7.33 9.53 0.55
N ASP A 103 7.38 8.53 -0.34
CA ASP A 103 6.61 7.29 -0.22
C ASP A 103 6.95 6.54 1.08
N ALA A 104 8.23 6.54 1.47
CA ALA A 104 8.69 5.93 2.71
C ALA A 104 8.18 6.66 3.95
N GLU A 105 8.19 8.00 3.98
CA GLU A 105 7.59 8.80 5.06
C GLU A 105 6.06 8.60 5.14
N ILE A 106 5.38 8.46 4.00
CA ILE A 106 3.95 8.14 3.99
C ILE A 106 3.71 6.74 4.56
N ALA A 107 4.46 5.73 4.13
CA ALA A 107 4.38 4.38 4.70
C ALA A 107 4.75 4.35 6.19
N ALA A 108 5.57 5.31 6.64
CA ALA A 108 5.92 5.49 8.04
C ALA A 108 4.87 6.29 8.84
N PHE A 109 3.89 6.92 8.20
CA PHE A 109 2.86 7.73 8.87
C PHE A 109 2.16 7.03 10.04
N PRO A 110 1.81 5.73 9.99
CA PRO A 110 1.21 5.03 11.13
C PRO A 110 2.05 5.05 12.42
N TYR A 111 3.35 5.35 12.32
CA TYR A 111 4.33 5.35 13.41
C TYR A 111 4.55 6.73 14.04
N HIS A 112 4.62 7.78 13.21
CA HIS A 112 4.89 9.15 13.67
C HIS A 112 3.67 10.06 13.60
N GLN A 113 2.69 9.73 12.75
CA GLN A 113 1.46 10.48 12.51
C GLN A 113 1.73 11.97 12.22
N SER A 114 2.80 12.30 11.51
CA SER A 114 3.20 13.70 11.27
C SER A 114 3.18 13.98 9.78
N LEU A 115 2.22 14.82 9.36
CA LEU A 115 2.18 15.35 7.99
C LEU A 115 3.39 16.24 7.73
N GLU A 116 3.86 16.98 8.74
CA GLU A 116 5.05 17.82 8.64
C GLU A 116 6.29 17.04 8.21
N LYS A 117 6.45 15.78 8.65
CA LYS A 117 7.56 14.94 8.18
C LYS A 117 7.47 14.63 6.69
N ILE A 118 6.26 14.30 6.21
CA ILE A 118 6.01 14.07 4.79
C ILE A 118 6.30 15.37 4.02
N THR A 119 5.73 16.50 4.46
CA THR A 119 5.94 17.81 3.85
C THR A 119 7.40 18.23 3.82
N ASN A 120 8.15 17.99 4.90
CA ASN A 120 9.57 18.35 4.97
C ASN A 120 10.42 17.49 4.04
N THR A 121 10.11 16.20 3.87
CA THR A 121 10.77 15.34 2.87
C THR A 121 10.34 15.68 1.44
N SER A 122 9.16 16.27 1.24
CA SER A 122 8.75 16.82 -0.06
C SER A 122 9.46 18.14 -0.41
N LYS A 123 10.15 18.80 0.53
CA LYS A 123 10.94 19.99 0.22
C LYS A 123 12.25 19.54 -0.42
N LEU A 124 12.44 19.93 -1.67
CA LEU A 124 13.67 19.64 -2.42
C LEU A 124 14.90 20.17 -1.66
N PRO A 125 15.97 19.35 -1.52
CA PRO A 125 17.26 19.85 -1.08
C PRO A 125 17.68 21.09 -1.88
N GLU A 126 18.07 22.16 -1.20
CA GLU A 126 18.53 23.39 -1.86
C GLU A 126 19.72 23.14 -2.80
N SER A 127 20.50 22.09 -2.48
CA SER A 127 21.69 21.60 -3.19
C SER A 127 21.39 20.89 -4.51
N LEU A 128 20.13 20.59 -4.85
CA LEU A 128 19.79 20.01 -6.15
C LEU A 128 20.06 21.01 -7.28
N SER A 129 20.63 20.50 -8.38
CA SER A 129 20.91 21.33 -9.54
C SER A 129 19.61 21.90 -10.14
N SER A 130 19.68 22.99 -10.90
CA SER A 130 18.51 23.55 -11.58
C SER A 130 17.82 22.56 -12.54
N VAL A 131 18.56 21.60 -13.10
CA VAL A 131 18.02 20.53 -13.95
C VAL A 131 17.23 19.52 -13.11
N ASP A 132 17.70 19.20 -11.90
CA ASP A 132 16.99 18.30 -10.98
C ASP A 132 15.72 18.95 -10.39
N LYS A 133 15.70 20.29 -10.30
CA LYS A 133 14.51 21.06 -9.84
C LYS A 133 13.36 21.03 -10.85
N GLU A 134 13.64 20.92 -12.14
CA GLU A 134 12.61 20.78 -13.20
C GLU A 134 12.03 19.35 -13.23
N VAL A 135 12.87 18.35 -12.95
CA VAL A 135 12.45 16.93 -12.79
C VAL A 135 11.63 16.73 -11.51
N ALA A 136 11.75 17.62 -10.52
CA ALA A 136 10.95 17.62 -9.30
C ALA A 136 9.50 18.12 -9.47
N GLU A 137 9.05 18.47 -10.68
CA GLU A 137 7.62 18.60 -10.98
C GLU A 137 6.87 17.23 -11.05
N ASN A 138 7.54 16.16 -10.61
CA ASN A 138 7.14 14.76 -10.62
C ASN A 138 5.97 14.42 -9.65
N PRO A 139 5.37 13.22 -9.81
CA PRO A 139 4.18 12.82 -9.07
C PRO A 139 4.46 12.49 -7.61
N GLY A 140 3.95 13.32 -6.69
CA GLY A 140 3.96 13.10 -5.24
C GLY A 140 4.46 14.28 -4.41
N PHE A 141 5.07 15.27 -5.07
CA PHE A 141 5.25 16.62 -4.52
C PHE A 141 3.87 17.27 -4.36
N GLY A 142 3.52 17.64 -3.13
CA GLY A 142 2.25 18.29 -2.87
C GLY A 142 1.83 18.32 -1.41
N GLU A 143 0.62 18.81 -1.19
CA GLU A 143 0.05 19.06 0.12
C GLU A 143 -0.67 17.81 0.64
N TRP A 144 0.07 16.94 1.31
CA TRP A 144 -0.51 15.77 1.96
C TRP A 144 -1.36 16.15 3.17
N ASP A 145 -2.60 15.67 3.21
CA ASP A 145 -3.49 15.76 4.39
C ASP A 145 -4.19 14.42 4.66
N THR A 146 -4.81 14.30 5.82
CA THR A 146 -5.66 13.17 6.18
C THR A 146 -7.02 13.27 5.50
N ALA A 147 -7.42 12.23 4.78
CA ALA A 147 -8.76 12.11 4.20
C ALA A 147 -9.76 11.63 5.27
N ARG A 148 -9.85 12.35 6.40
CA ARG A 148 -10.62 11.92 7.59
C ARG A 148 -12.08 11.56 7.28
N PRO A 149 -12.87 12.34 6.50
CA PRO A 149 -14.24 11.97 6.17
C PRO A 149 -14.33 10.61 5.46
N LEU A 150 -13.43 10.37 4.49
CA LEU A 150 -13.33 9.11 3.77
C LEU A 150 -12.94 7.95 4.72
N ALA A 151 -12.01 8.19 5.65
CA ALA A 151 -11.60 7.20 6.64
C ALA A 151 -12.73 6.79 7.59
N LEU A 152 -13.54 7.75 8.06
CA LEU A 152 -14.71 7.49 8.89
C LEU A 152 -15.78 6.68 8.14
N ALA A 153 -16.04 7.05 6.88
CA ALA A 153 -16.98 6.34 6.02
C ALA A 153 -16.52 4.90 5.75
N ALA A 154 -15.23 4.71 5.43
CA ALA A 154 -14.65 3.39 5.17
C ALA A 154 -14.65 2.50 6.42
N GLY A 155 -14.30 3.06 7.58
CA GLY A 155 -14.38 2.34 8.86
C GLY A 155 -15.82 1.89 9.17
N LYS A 156 -16.81 2.77 8.99
CA LYS A 156 -18.23 2.42 9.14
C LYS A 156 -18.66 1.32 8.17
N ALA A 157 -18.29 1.42 6.89
CA ALA A 157 -18.67 0.46 5.84
C ALA A 157 -18.08 -0.94 6.07
N THR A 158 -16.92 -1.03 6.71
CA THR A 158 -16.23 -2.28 7.03
C THR A 158 -16.54 -2.82 8.43
N GLY A 159 -17.25 -2.06 9.27
CA GLY A 159 -17.42 -2.38 10.69
C GLY A 159 -16.14 -2.24 11.52
N LEU A 160 -15.09 -1.59 10.99
CA LEU A 160 -13.85 -1.32 11.70
C LEU A 160 -14.00 -0.11 12.64
N SER A 161 -13.26 -0.10 13.73
CA SER A 161 -13.26 1.04 14.66
C SER A 161 -12.49 2.21 14.05
N THR A 162 -12.95 3.43 14.33
CA THR A 162 -12.22 4.66 13.96
C THR A 162 -11.95 5.54 15.18
N LYS A 163 -10.84 6.29 15.20
CA LYS A 163 -10.49 7.21 16.29
C LYS A 163 -9.67 8.42 15.82
N GLY A 164 -9.82 9.53 16.54
CA GLY A 164 -8.90 10.67 16.50
C GLY A 164 -9.11 11.63 15.33
N ALA A 165 -8.37 12.74 15.36
CA ALA A 165 -8.44 13.78 14.33
C ALA A 165 -7.90 13.29 12.97
N LYS A 166 -6.98 12.33 12.96
CA LYS A 166 -6.32 11.84 11.73
C LYS A 166 -7.05 10.68 11.04
N GLY A 167 -8.22 10.29 11.54
CA GLY A 167 -9.01 9.19 10.96
C GLY A 167 -8.35 7.82 11.06
N PHE A 168 -7.78 7.48 12.21
CA PHE A 168 -7.17 6.16 12.45
C PHE A 168 -8.23 5.05 12.40
N ILE A 169 -8.07 4.10 11.48
CA ILE A 169 -8.93 2.91 11.33
C ILE A 169 -8.21 1.71 11.97
N TYR A 170 -8.91 0.92 12.79
CA TYR A 170 -8.29 -0.24 13.42
C TYR A 170 -9.26 -1.36 13.79
N ASP A 171 -8.73 -2.57 13.88
CA ASP A 171 -9.35 -3.71 14.56
C ASP A 171 -8.37 -4.30 15.59
N LYS A 172 -8.80 -4.34 16.85
CA LYS A 172 -7.98 -4.89 17.94
C LYS A 172 -7.76 -6.39 17.80
N LYS A 173 -8.71 -7.11 17.20
CA LYS A 173 -8.67 -8.57 17.14
C LYS A 173 -7.68 -9.05 16.10
N SER A 174 -7.77 -8.53 14.87
CA SER A 174 -6.84 -8.85 13.81
C SER A 174 -5.50 -8.11 13.92
N GLY A 175 -5.49 -6.98 14.63
CA GLY A 175 -4.36 -6.05 14.66
C GLY A 175 -4.23 -5.20 13.39
N LEU A 176 -5.26 -5.13 12.54
CA LEU A 176 -5.29 -4.23 11.40
C LEU A 176 -5.28 -2.77 11.89
N THR A 177 -4.48 -1.95 11.23
CA THR A 177 -4.34 -0.51 11.48
C THR A 177 -4.16 0.20 10.16
N ALA A 178 -4.88 1.29 9.92
CA ALA A 178 -4.77 2.04 8.69
C ALA A 178 -5.07 3.54 8.85
N TYR A 179 -4.57 4.31 7.89
CA TYR A 179 -4.88 5.72 7.69
C TYR A 179 -5.20 5.95 6.22
N ILE A 180 -6.02 6.96 5.92
CA ILE A 180 -6.24 7.41 4.54
C ILE A 180 -5.72 8.83 4.43
N LEU A 181 -4.75 9.00 3.55
CA LEU A 181 -4.19 10.30 3.18
C LEU A 181 -4.66 10.69 1.79
N HIS A 182 -4.61 11.97 1.46
CA HIS A 182 -4.80 12.44 0.11
C HIS A 182 -3.85 13.61 -0.18
N ASN A 183 -3.51 13.75 -1.45
CA ASN A 183 -2.70 14.83 -1.99
C ASN A 183 -3.48 15.44 -3.18
N PRO A 184 -4.20 16.56 -2.98
CA PRO A 184 -4.99 17.21 -4.01
C PRO A 184 -4.13 17.89 -5.08
N THR A 185 -2.85 18.15 -4.79
CA THR A 185 -1.93 18.89 -5.67
C THR A 185 -0.92 17.97 -6.36
N ALA A 186 -0.97 16.66 -6.13
CA ALA A 186 -0.11 15.71 -6.81
C ALA A 186 -0.32 15.82 -8.33
N LYS A 187 0.78 15.91 -9.08
CA LYS A 187 0.79 15.77 -10.54
C LYS A 187 1.04 14.30 -10.91
N PRO A 188 0.75 13.84 -12.14
CA PRO A 188 -0.17 14.48 -13.09
C PRO A 188 -1.62 14.45 -12.60
N THR A 189 -1.93 13.63 -11.58
CA THR A 189 -3.28 13.49 -11.00
C THR A 189 -3.20 13.51 -9.48
N PRO A 190 -4.20 14.12 -8.81
CA PRO A 190 -4.36 13.99 -7.37
C PRO A 190 -4.33 12.54 -6.90
N GLU A 191 -3.95 12.29 -5.65
CA GLU A 191 -3.80 10.94 -5.11
C GLU A 191 -4.58 10.76 -3.80
N VAL A 192 -5.25 9.62 -3.66
CA VAL A 192 -5.64 9.07 -2.36
C VAL A 192 -4.74 7.87 -2.05
N ARG A 193 -4.19 7.85 -0.84
CA ARG A 193 -3.35 6.74 -0.38
C ARG A 193 -3.90 6.11 0.89
N LEU A 194 -4.20 4.82 0.83
CA LEU A 194 -4.54 4.00 2.00
C LEU A 194 -3.25 3.39 2.56
N VAL A 195 -2.90 3.76 3.78
CA VAL A 195 -1.63 3.40 4.43
C VAL A 195 -1.89 2.40 5.55
N PHE A 196 -1.39 1.18 5.40
CA PHE A 196 -1.46 0.13 6.41
C PHE A 196 -0.29 0.22 7.38
N GLY A 197 -0.60 0.18 8.66
CA GLY A 197 0.38 0.21 9.74
C GLY A 197 0.99 -1.17 10.02
N GLY A 198 2.28 -1.18 10.38
CA GLY A 198 2.92 -2.39 10.85
C GLY A 198 2.62 -2.72 12.30
N THR A 199 3.31 -3.72 12.82
CA THR A 199 3.03 -4.42 14.08
C THR A 199 3.04 -3.54 15.34
N THR A 200 3.77 -2.42 15.34
CA THR A 200 3.87 -1.47 16.47
C THR A 200 3.11 -0.16 16.23
N SER A 201 2.39 -0.05 15.11
CA SER A 201 1.55 1.11 14.84
C SER A 201 0.33 1.08 15.77
N GLY A 202 -0.01 2.23 16.37
CA GLY A 202 -0.97 2.26 17.46
C GLY A 202 -1.41 3.67 17.86
N LYS A 203 -2.21 3.74 18.92
CA LYS A 203 -2.94 4.94 19.36
C LYS A 203 -2.04 6.11 19.81
N GLU A 204 -0.75 5.88 20.06
CA GLU A 204 0.20 6.92 20.45
C GLU A 204 1.43 6.96 19.53
N ALA A 205 1.78 8.16 19.06
CA ALA A 205 3.04 8.44 18.39
C ALA A 205 4.16 8.64 19.45
N GLY A 206 5.41 8.22 19.16
CA GLY A 206 6.52 8.39 20.11
C GLY A 206 7.83 7.73 19.66
N GLY A 207 8.91 7.74 20.46
CA GLY A 207 10.16 7.05 20.14
C GLY A 207 10.08 5.51 20.23
N LEU A 208 11.00 4.80 19.57
CA LEU A 208 11.11 3.32 19.61
C LEU A 208 11.13 2.79 21.04
N ALA A 209 11.83 3.39 22.00
CA ALA A 209 11.82 2.91 23.39
C ALA A 209 10.41 2.92 24.03
N LYS A 210 9.60 3.96 23.79
CA LYS A 210 8.21 4.06 24.31
C LYS A 210 7.26 3.09 23.61
N ARG A 211 7.54 2.74 22.34
CA ARG A 211 6.76 1.79 21.53
C ARG A 211 7.20 0.33 21.70
N SER A 212 8.49 0.10 21.94
CA SER A 212 9.12 -1.20 22.05
C SER A 212 9.04 -1.80 23.46
N ILE A 213 9.05 -0.96 24.50
CA ILE A 213 8.84 -1.42 25.89
C ILE A 213 7.40 -1.88 26.13
N LEU A 214 6.41 -1.29 25.44
CA LEU A 214 5.00 -1.68 25.57
C LEU A 214 4.50 -2.65 24.49
N ASN A 215 5.08 -2.66 23.27
CA ASN A 215 4.58 -3.48 22.15
C ASN A 215 5.68 -4.18 21.30
N GLY A 216 6.98 -4.02 21.55
CA GLY A 216 8.00 -4.42 20.55
C GLY A 216 8.42 -5.89 20.60
N GLY A 217 8.92 -6.35 21.76
CA GLY A 217 9.54 -7.67 21.89
C GLY A 217 8.55 -8.85 21.81
N PHE A 218 7.30 -8.64 22.21
CA PHE A 218 6.26 -9.67 22.20
C PHE A 218 5.48 -9.70 20.87
N THR A 219 5.21 -8.52 20.29
CA THR A 219 4.41 -8.42 19.05
C THR A 219 5.22 -8.78 17.81
N LEU A 220 6.53 -8.53 17.77
CA LEU A 220 7.39 -9.02 16.69
C LEU A 220 7.48 -10.55 16.70
N LYS A 221 7.58 -11.18 17.89
CA LYS A 221 7.56 -12.65 18.03
C LYS A 221 6.20 -13.25 17.67
N GLN A 222 5.09 -12.61 18.09
CA GLN A 222 3.74 -13.02 17.70
C GLN A 222 3.47 -12.81 16.21
N TRP A 223 4.06 -11.79 15.60
CA TRP A 223 3.95 -11.56 14.17
C TRP A 223 4.82 -12.52 13.37
N ILE A 224 6.04 -12.82 13.81
CA ILE A 224 6.83 -13.95 13.28
C ILE A 224 6.02 -15.24 13.45
N ALA A 225 5.31 -15.44 14.57
CA ALA A 225 4.44 -16.59 14.75
C ALA A 225 3.21 -16.57 13.81
N ASN A 226 2.63 -15.41 13.51
CA ASN A 226 1.53 -15.28 12.55
C ASN A 226 2.01 -15.42 11.09
N GLY A 227 3.20 -14.94 10.78
CA GLY A 227 3.89 -15.18 9.51
C GLY A 227 4.28 -16.65 9.37
N LYS A 228 4.69 -17.30 10.47
CA LYS A 228 4.84 -18.76 10.55
C LYS A 228 3.49 -19.45 10.34
N ASN A 229 2.39 -18.96 10.91
CA ASN A 229 1.05 -19.50 10.65
C ASN A 229 0.62 -19.30 9.19
N ALA A 230 1.00 -18.19 8.55
CA ALA A 230 0.82 -17.97 7.12
C ALA A 230 1.68 -18.92 6.28
N ALA A 231 2.90 -19.24 6.73
CA ALA A 231 3.74 -20.29 6.16
C ALA A 231 3.17 -21.70 6.39
N LEU A 232 2.43 -21.90 7.48
CA LEU A 232 1.63 -23.10 7.79
C LEU A 232 0.26 -23.10 7.09
N GLY A 233 0.04 -22.16 6.17
CA GLY A 233 -1.13 -22.15 5.27
C GLY A 233 -2.39 -21.60 5.90
N LYS A 234 -2.40 -20.33 6.35
CA LYS A 234 -3.65 -19.55 6.48
C LYS A 234 -3.38 -18.07 6.20
N THR A 235 -4.21 -17.43 5.37
CA THR A 235 -4.20 -15.97 5.23
C THR A 235 -4.69 -15.32 6.53
N PRO A 236 -3.89 -14.45 7.20
CA PRO A 236 -4.32 -13.79 8.43
C PRO A 236 -5.54 -12.89 8.22
N ASP A 237 -6.39 -12.75 9.24
CA ASP A 237 -7.62 -11.95 9.15
C ASP A 237 -7.35 -10.48 8.82
N SER A 238 -6.23 -9.92 9.26
CA SER A 238 -5.88 -8.53 8.97
C SER A 238 -5.63 -8.29 7.48
N TYR A 239 -5.12 -9.28 6.75
CA TYR A 239 -4.92 -9.20 5.29
C TYR A 239 -6.25 -9.23 4.53
N LYS A 240 -7.20 -10.08 5.00
CA LYS A 240 -8.56 -10.11 4.44
C LYS A 240 -9.29 -8.79 4.69
N GLN A 241 -9.19 -8.26 5.92
CA GLN A 241 -9.76 -6.96 6.26
C GLN A 241 -9.08 -5.82 5.50
N ALA A 242 -7.77 -5.87 5.24
CA ALA A 242 -7.06 -4.89 4.41
C ALA A 242 -7.59 -4.89 2.97
N SER A 243 -7.81 -6.06 2.38
CA SER A 243 -8.44 -6.21 1.07
C SER A 243 -9.86 -5.62 1.03
N GLU A 244 -10.68 -5.95 2.03
CA GLU A 244 -12.05 -5.43 2.14
C GLU A 244 -12.08 -3.92 2.36
N LEU A 245 -11.21 -3.38 3.23
CA LEU A 245 -11.06 -1.94 3.44
C LEU A 245 -10.65 -1.22 2.15
N THR A 246 -9.71 -1.79 1.40
CA THR A 246 -9.26 -1.24 0.11
C THR A 246 -10.43 -1.14 -0.87
N ARG A 247 -11.23 -2.21 -0.99
CA ARG A 247 -12.43 -2.23 -1.82
C ARG A 247 -13.43 -1.15 -1.42
N GLN A 248 -13.70 -1.01 -0.12
CA GLN A 248 -14.66 -0.02 0.38
C GLN A 248 -14.19 1.42 0.15
N VAL A 249 -12.89 1.69 0.27
CA VAL A 249 -12.33 3.01 -0.05
C VAL A 249 -12.51 3.32 -1.54
N MET A 250 -12.22 2.37 -2.43
CA MET A 250 -12.46 2.54 -3.88
C MET A 250 -13.93 2.79 -4.20
N ASP A 251 -14.84 2.01 -3.59
CA ASP A 251 -16.29 2.14 -3.79
C ASP A 251 -16.82 3.49 -3.28
N LEU A 252 -16.25 4.04 -2.21
CA LEU A 252 -16.58 5.36 -1.68
C LEU A 252 -16.03 6.48 -2.58
N MET A 253 -14.77 6.37 -3.03
CA MET A 253 -14.18 7.32 -3.97
C MET A 253 -14.96 7.39 -5.28
N ALA A 254 -15.43 6.25 -5.81
CA ALA A 254 -16.21 6.21 -7.04
C ALA A 254 -17.59 6.89 -6.93
N LYS A 255 -18.13 7.06 -5.71
CA LYS A 255 -19.44 7.67 -5.45
C LYS A 255 -19.36 9.15 -5.11
N ASP A 256 -18.21 9.63 -4.65
CA ASP A 256 -18.02 11.01 -4.24
C ASP A 256 -17.33 11.81 -5.36
N PRO A 257 -18.01 12.80 -5.98
CA PRO A 257 -17.46 13.61 -7.05
C PRO A 257 -16.12 14.28 -6.72
N LYS A 258 -15.83 14.50 -5.43
CA LYS A 258 -14.53 15.04 -4.96
C LYS A 258 -13.34 14.20 -5.43
N TYR A 259 -13.51 12.89 -5.54
CA TYR A 259 -12.42 11.94 -5.82
C TYR A 259 -12.43 11.43 -7.26
N LYS A 260 -13.24 12.00 -8.16
CA LYS A 260 -13.42 11.52 -9.54
C LYS A 260 -12.11 11.40 -10.31
N ASP A 261 -11.22 12.37 -10.13
CA ASP A 261 -9.94 12.46 -10.86
C ASP A 261 -8.74 12.00 -10.01
N TYR A 262 -8.99 11.42 -8.84
CA TYR A 262 -7.93 10.94 -7.96
C TYR A 262 -7.46 9.55 -8.39
N SER A 263 -6.15 9.39 -8.45
CA SER A 263 -5.52 8.08 -8.42
C SER A 263 -5.66 7.44 -7.03
N PHE A 264 -5.53 6.11 -6.96
CA PHE A 264 -5.60 5.37 -5.71
C PHE A 264 -4.45 4.38 -5.57
N THR A 265 -3.73 4.49 -4.46
CA THR A 265 -2.58 3.66 -4.11
C THR A 265 -2.75 3.11 -2.70
N VAL A 266 -2.25 1.90 -2.46
CA VAL A 266 -2.09 1.36 -1.10
C VAL A 266 -0.61 1.32 -0.73
N SER A 267 -0.28 1.49 0.53
CA SER A 267 1.12 1.42 0.97
C SER A 267 1.25 0.92 2.40
N GLY A 268 2.45 0.55 2.80
CA GLY A 268 2.73 0.21 4.19
C GLY A 268 4.14 -0.31 4.40
N HIS A 269 4.48 -0.45 5.67
CA HIS A 269 5.79 -0.95 6.12
C HIS A 269 5.64 -2.26 6.91
N SER A 270 6.61 -3.17 6.79
CA SER A 270 6.65 -4.42 7.54
C SER A 270 5.38 -5.26 7.29
N LYS A 271 4.62 -5.64 8.32
CA LYS A 271 3.27 -6.22 8.18
C LYS A 271 2.39 -5.40 7.24
N GLY A 272 2.36 -4.08 7.40
CA GLY A 272 1.52 -3.18 6.60
C GLY A 272 1.86 -3.21 5.11
N GLY A 273 3.14 -3.43 4.75
CA GLY A 273 3.54 -3.61 3.36
C GLY A 273 3.01 -4.92 2.77
N GLY A 274 3.01 -6.00 3.57
CA GLY A 274 2.37 -7.25 3.18
C GLY A 274 0.86 -7.11 3.01
N GLU A 275 0.19 -6.42 3.93
CA GLU A 275 -1.25 -6.13 3.86
C GLU A 275 -1.58 -5.30 2.61
N ALA A 276 -0.77 -4.28 2.29
CA ALA A 276 -0.89 -3.47 1.10
C ALA A 276 -0.77 -4.31 -0.20
N ALA A 277 0.30 -5.10 -0.34
CA ALA A 277 0.50 -5.95 -1.51
C ALA A 277 -0.66 -6.95 -1.72
N TYR A 278 -1.12 -7.58 -0.63
CA TYR A 278 -2.23 -8.54 -0.70
C TYR A 278 -3.53 -7.85 -1.07
N ALA A 279 -3.82 -6.72 -0.41
CA ALA A 279 -5.03 -5.94 -0.66
C ALA A 279 -5.07 -5.46 -2.11
N ALA A 280 -3.95 -4.97 -2.65
CA ALA A 280 -3.85 -4.53 -4.04
C ALA A 280 -4.18 -5.64 -5.05
N LEU A 281 -3.57 -6.81 -4.88
CA LEU A 281 -3.71 -7.91 -5.84
C LEU A 281 -5.04 -8.67 -5.73
N THR A 282 -5.78 -8.51 -4.63
CA THR A 282 -7.07 -9.18 -4.43
C THR A 282 -8.27 -8.39 -4.96
N GLN A 283 -8.10 -7.10 -5.26
CA GLN A 283 -9.15 -6.28 -5.86
C GLN A 283 -9.57 -6.78 -7.24
N LYS A 284 -10.83 -6.56 -7.65
CA LYS A 284 -11.35 -6.98 -8.98
C LYS A 284 -10.42 -6.53 -10.11
N LYS A 285 -9.99 -5.26 -10.07
CA LYS A 285 -8.87 -4.73 -10.85
C LYS A 285 -7.73 -4.44 -9.86
N PRO A 286 -6.52 -4.98 -10.05
CA PRO A 286 -5.39 -4.65 -9.19
C PRO A 286 -5.19 -3.14 -9.10
N VAL A 287 -4.83 -2.66 -7.91
CA VAL A 287 -4.42 -1.28 -7.66
C VAL A 287 -2.93 -1.21 -7.35
N ASN A 288 -2.35 -0.02 -7.38
CA ASN A 288 -0.92 0.13 -7.12
C ASN A 288 -0.61 -0.04 -5.62
N ALA A 289 0.48 -0.73 -5.30
CA ALA A 289 0.99 -0.91 -3.96
C ALA A 289 2.48 -0.55 -3.87
N ILE A 290 2.82 0.25 -2.86
CA ILE A 290 4.20 0.60 -2.51
C ILE A 290 4.49 0.04 -1.13
N CYS A 291 5.34 -0.98 -1.08
CA CYS A 291 5.55 -1.82 0.08
C CYS A 291 6.99 -1.68 0.58
N PHE A 292 7.17 -1.32 1.85
CA PHE A 292 8.50 -1.17 2.43
C PHE A 292 8.79 -2.29 3.43
N SER A 293 9.93 -2.93 3.29
CA SER A 293 10.43 -3.96 4.19
C SER A 293 9.37 -5.01 4.55
N SER A 294 8.54 -5.38 3.58
CA SER A 294 7.42 -6.29 3.80
C SER A 294 7.89 -7.73 3.97
N ALA A 295 7.18 -8.53 4.75
CA ALA A 295 7.37 -9.98 4.72
C ALA A 295 6.85 -10.60 3.43
N GLU A 296 7.48 -11.71 3.05
CA GLU A 296 7.08 -12.57 1.96
C GLU A 296 5.75 -13.28 2.23
N PHE A 297 5.07 -13.72 1.16
CA PHE A 297 3.82 -14.46 1.26
C PHE A 297 4.05 -15.97 1.39
N GLY A 298 3.31 -16.58 2.32
CA GLY A 298 3.14 -18.03 2.41
C GLY A 298 2.39 -18.59 1.19
N LYS A 299 2.51 -19.90 0.96
CA LYS A 299 1.94 -20.60 -0.20
C LYS A 299 0.46 -20.28 -0.41
N GLU A 300 -0.38 -20.45 0.61
CA GLU A 300 -1.82 -20.22 0.49
C GLU A 300 -2.19 -18.77 0.17
N MET A 301 -1.48 -17.80 0.74
CA MET A 301 -1.72 -16.40 0.41
C MET A 301 -1.46 -16.14 -1.06
N ARG A 302 -0.37 -16.70 -1.60
CA ARG A 302 -0.05 -16.63 -3.03
C ARG A 302 -1.13 -17.33 -3.85
N GLU A 303 -1.54 -18.53 -3.47
CA GLU A 303 -2.57 -19.30 -4.19
C GLU A 303 -3.96 -18.66 -4.14
N SER A 304 -4.28 -17.89 -3.08
CA SER A 304 -5.53 -17.12 -2.98
C SER A 304 -5.60 -15.95 -3.96
N ILE A 305 -4.48 -15.53 -4.54
CA ILE A 305 -4.43 -14.51 -5.59
C ILE A 305 -4.56 -15.20 -6.95
N PRO A 306 -5.53 -14.78 -7.79
CA PRO A 306 -5.70 -15.34 -9.14
C PRO A 306 -4.40 -15.33 -9.94
N GLU A 307 -4.12 -16.40 -10.69
CA GLU A 307 -2.88 -16.58 -11.45
C GLU A 307 -2.58 -15.40 -12.39
N GLU A 308 -3.59 -14.88 -13.08
CA GLU A 308 -3.48 -13.72 -13.96
C GLU A 308 -2.92 -12.49 -13.23
N LYS A 309 -3.40 -12.23 -12.01
CA LYS A 309 -2.95 -11.09 -11.20
C LYS A 309 -1.55 -11.31 -10.64
N ARG A 310 -1.21 -12.56 -10.28
CA ARG A 310 0.16 -12.90 -9.88
C ARG A 310 1.15 -12.74 -11.03
N ALA A 311 0.79 -13.17 -12.23
CA ALA A 311 1.62 -13.05 -13.42
C ALA A 311 1.91 -11.58 -13.80
N ASN A 312 0.94 -10.69 -13.55
CA ASN A 312 1.07 -9.25 -13.83
C ASN A 312 1.41 -8.41 -12.59
N ALA A 313 1.78 -9.04 -11.46
CA ALA A 313 1.92 -8.32 -10.20
C ALA A 313 3.02 -7.25 -10.22
N ALA A 314 4.09 -7.44 -11.00
CA ALA A 314 5.20 -6.49 -11.10
C ALA A 314 4.82 -5.13 -11.72
N SER A 315 3.65 -5.03 -12.35
CA SER A 315 3.08 -3.78 -12.85
C SER A 315 2.29 -3.01 -11.80
N HIS A 316 1.98 -3.63 -10.66
CA HIS A 316 1.09 -3.08 -9.64
C HIS A 316 1.73 -3.01 -8.25
N VAL A 317 2.58 -3.96 -7.90
CA VAL A 317 3.18 -4.05 -6.57
C VAL A 317 4.68 -3.85 -6.68
N HIS A 318 5.22 -2.91 -5.91
CA HIS A 318 6.65 -2.70 -5.76
C HIS A 318 7.05 -2.82 -4.29
N HIS A 319 7.94 -3.77 -4.01
CA HIS A 319 8.58 -3.98 -2.73
C HIS A 319 9.95 -3.32 -2.71
N TYR A 320 10.18 -2.44 -1.75
CA TYR A 320 11.48 -1.87 -1.43
C TYR A 320 11.97 -2.40 -0.10
N TYR A 321 13.24 -2.71 0.03
CA TYR A 321 13.85 -2.95 1.32
C TYR A 321 15.30 -2.51 1.36
N ILE A 322 15.79 -2.24 2.55
CA ILE A 322 17.20 -1.91 2.77
C ILE A 322 18.00 -3.19 2.78
N GLU A 323 19.15 -3.18 2.11
CA GLU A 323 20.12 -4.28 2.15
C GLU A 323 20.32 -4.73 3.60
N GLY A 324 20.30 -6.04 3.85
CA GLY A 324 20.44 -6.64 5.18
C GLY A 324 19.35 -6.34 6.21
N ASP A 325 18.20 -5.80 5.79
CA ASP A 325 16.97 -5.94 6.56
C ASP A 325 16.59 -7.44 6.64
N PRO A 326 16.39 -8.01 7.85
CA PRO A 326 16.10 -9.43 8.00
C PRO A 326 14.65 -9.79 7.61
N VAL A 327 13.71 -8.84 7.63
CA VAL A 327 12.27 -9.10 7.47
C VAL A 327 11.89 -9.59 6.06
N PRO A 328 12.35 -8.95 4.96
CA PRO A 328 12.04 -9.37 3.59
C PRO A 328 12.66 -10.70 3.18
N LYS A 329 13.64 -11.20 3.95
CA LYS A 329 14.40 -12.43 3.70
C LYS A 329 14.18 -13.48 4.80
N MET A 330 13.07 -13.39 5.56
CA MET A 330 12.70 -14.34 6.61
C MET A 330 12.32 -15.75 6.11
N SER A 331 12.65 -16.10 4.87
CA SER A 331 12.62 -17.47 4.36
C SER A 331 13.64 -18.32 5.14
N ASP A 332 13.32 -18.66 6.39
CA ASP A 332 14.11 -19.55 7.21
C ASP A 332 14.12 -20.91 6.51
N GLU A 333 15.31 -21.35 6.08
CA GLU A 333 15.51 -22.64 5.44
C GLU A 333 14.90 -23.80 6.26
N ARG A 334 14.87 -23.68 7.59
CA ARG A 334 14.23 -24.67 8.46
C ARG A 334 12.72 -24.67 8.30
N LEU A 335 12.11 -23.50 8.10
CA LEU A 335 10.68 -23.37 7.81
C LEU A 335 10.33 -23.93 6.43
N ILE A 336 11.18 -23.65 5.43
CA ILE A 336 11.02 -24.21 4.08
C ILE A 336 11.14 -25.75 4.14
N LYS A 337 12.14 -26.28 4.86
CA LYS A 337 12.34 -27.73 5.04
C LYS A 337 11.19 -28.38 5.81
N ALA A 338 10.64 -27.72 6.83
CA ALA A 338 9.57 -28.26 7.67
C ALA A 338 8.18 -28.20 7.02
N THR A 339 7.90 -27.16 6.23
CA THR A 339 6.55 -26.91 5.67
C THR A 339 6.44 -27.23 4.18
N GLY A 340 7.56 -27.46 3.49
CA GLY A 340 7.61 -27.56 2.03
C GLY A 340 7.16 -26.28 1.30
N SER A 341 6.82 -25.22 2.05
CA SER A 341 6.24 -23.99 1.52
C SER A 341 7.32 -22.95 1.37
N LYS A 342 7.68 -22.64 0.12
CA LYS A 342 8.54 -21.50 -0.18
C LYS A 342 7.78 -20.22 0.15
N LEU A 343 8.38 -19.36 0.96
CA LEU A 343 7.98 -17.96 1.03
C LEU A 343 8.43 -17.27 -0.26
N GLY A 344 7.73 -16.20 -0.64
CA GLY A 344 8.20 -15.33 -1.72
C GLY A 344 7.37 -14.07 -1.85
N HIS A 345 8.01 -13.01 -2.34
CA HIS A 345 7.33 -11.79 -2.77
C HIS A 345 6.54 -12.04 -4.07
N ILE A 346 5.52 -11.21 -4.29
CA ILE A 346 4.75 -11.15 -5.53
C ILE A 346 4.75 -9.69 -6.00
N GLY A 347 5.44 -9.40 -7.11
CA GLY A 347 5.60 -8.04 -7.61
C GLY A 347 7.03 -7.71 -8.03
N LYS A 348 7.32 -6.43 -8.20
CA LYS A 348 8.67 -5.92 -8.40
C LYS A 348 9.37 -5.83 -7.05
N VAL A 349 10.66 -6.16 -7.00
CA VAL A 349 11.47 -6.15 -5.77
C VAL A 349 12.72 -5.30 -6.01
N THR A 350 13.03 -4.40 -5.10
CA THR A 350 14.21 -3.54 -5.16
C THR A 350 14.90 -3.49 -3.80
N GLU A 351 16.13 -4.01 -3.76
CA GLU A 351 17.04 -3.86 -2.62
C GLU A 351 17.79 -2.54 -2.74
N LEU A 352 17.57 -1.65 -1.79
CA LEU A 352 18.26 -0.36 -1.68
C LEU A 352 19.55 -0.53 -0.88
N PRO A 353 20.63 0.17 -1.25
CA PRO A 353 21.87 0.09 -0.50
C PRO A 353 21.67 0.55 0.94
N ALA A 354 22.36 -0.10 1.88
CA ALA A 354 22.43 0.38 3.25
C ALA A 354 23.49 1.49 3.35
N ASP A 355 23.17 2.70 2.88
CA ASP A 355 24.05 3.85 3.06
C ASP A 355 23.92 4.46 4.46
N GLY A 356 25.08 4.74 5.03
CA GLY A 356 25.25 5.09 6.44
C GLY A 356 26.57 4.55 6.94
N LYS A 357 27.58 5.44 7.04
CA LYS A 357 28.88 5.14 7.65
C LYS A 357 28.70 4.86 9.14
N GLY A 358 28.38 3.63 9.49
CA GLY A 358 28.28 3.20 10.88
C GLY A 358 28.65 1.74 11.02
N LYS A 359 29.91 1.45 11.35
CA LYS A 359 30.28 0.17 11.94
C LYS A 359 29.40 -0.02 13.19
N GLY A 360 28.42 -0.93 13.14
CA GLY A 360 27.56 -1.25 14.30
C GLY A 360 26.06 -0.93 14.18
N ILE A 361 25.55 -0.51 13.01
CA ILE A 361 24.08 -0.46 12.79
C ILE A 361 23.54 -1.89 12.86
N LYS A 362 22.59 -2.14 13.77
CA LYS A 362 21.99 -3.48 13.93
C LYS A 362 21.07 -3.76 12.74
N GLU A 363 20.98 -5.01 12.31
CA GLU A 363 20.09 -5.41 11.20
C GLU A 363 18.64 -4.95 11.41
N LEU A 364 18.17 -4.96 12.66
CA LEU A 364 16.83 -4.46 13.02
C LEU A 364 16.68 -2.94 12.84
N ASP A 365 17.74 -2.15 12.93
CA ASP A 365 17.66 -0.71 12.67
C ASP A 365 17.35 -0.44 11.20
N ARG A 366 17.82 -1.30 10.28
CA ARG A 366 17.52 -1.20 8.84
C ARG A 366 16.03 -1.35 8.57
N HIS A 367 15.37 -2.20 9.35
CA HIS A 367 13.92 -2.38 9.33
C HIS A 367 13.19 -1.20 9.98
N ASP A 368 13.54 -0.89 11.23
CA ASP A 368 12.78 0.07 12.04
C ASP A 368 12.96 1.52 11.57
N GLN A 369 14.13 1.86 11.00
CA GLN A 369 14.47 3.18 10.49
C GLN A 369 14.54 3.20 8.95
N PHE A 370 13.79 2.32 8.27
CA PHE A 370 13.82 2.22 6.80
C PHE A 370 13.66 3.58 6.11
N ASN A 371 12.72 4.43 6.57
CA ASN A 371 12.48 5.76 5.99
C ASN A 371 13.70 6.69 6.12
N ARG A 372 14.46 6.59 7.22
CA ARG A 372 15.71 7.34 7.39
C ARG A 372 16.79 6.86 6.43
N HIS A 373 16.93 5.55 6.25
CA HIS A 373 17.87 5.00 5.27
C HIS A 373 17.52 5.44 3.85
N ILE A 374 16.24 5.43 3.49
CA ILE A 374 15.79 5.87 2.16
C ILE A 374 16.06 7.37 1.94
N ARG A 375 15.88 8.20 2.98
CA ARG A 375 16.23 9.62 2.91
C ARG A 375 17.73 9.85 2.69
N ASN A 376 18.58 9.13 3.42
CA ASN A 376 20.03 9.16 3.18
C ASN A 376 20.37 8.76 1.74
N PHE A 377 19.72 7.71 1.22
CA PHE A 377 19.86 7.27 -0.17
C PHE A 377 19.40 8.29 -1.20
N ALA A 378 18.40 9.10 -0.82
CA ALA A 378 17.93 10.24 -1.60
C ALA A 378 18.84 11.48 -1.51
N GLY A 379 19.85 11.47 -0.63
CA GLY A 379 20.81 12.56 -0.48
C GLY A 379 20.44 13.61 0.55
N GLU A 380 19.50 13.32 1.47
CA GLU A 380 19.23 14.10 2.68
C GLU A 380 20.07 13.64 3.87
#